data_AF-A0A5E4JR97-F1
#
_entry.id   AF-A0A5E4JR97-F1
#
_cell.length_a   1.000
_cell.length_b   1.000
_cell.length_c   1.000
_cell.angle_alpha   90.00
_cell.angle_beta   90.00
_cell.angle_gamma   90.00
#
_symmetry.space_group_name_H-M   'P 1'
#
loop_
_entity.id
_entity.type
_entity.pdbx_description
1 polymer ?
#
loop_
_entity_poly.entity_id
_entity_poly.type
_entity_poly.pdbx_seq_one_letter_code
_entity_poly.pdbx_strand_id
1 'polypeptide(L)' 'MGTILVKNAIKRKPGYLYYVDGKGNVCEAKMARGGKKKKKKK' A
#
# COMPACT_ATOMS: atom_id res chain seq x y z
N MET A 1 23.18 -0.36 -11.64
CA MET A 1 22.02 0.55 -11.82
C MET A 1 20.79 -0.29 -12.08
N GLY A 2 19.68 -0.05 -11.38
CA GLY A 2 18.44 -0.79 -11.62
C GLY A 2 17.71 -0.24 -12.85
N THR A 3 17.21 -1.13 -13.71
CA THR A 3 16.39 -0.78 -14.89
C THR A 3 14.92 -1.03 -14.62
N ILE A 4 14.04 -0.11 -15.04
CA ILE A 4 12.59 -0.31 -14.96
C ILE A 4 12.18 -1.31 -16.05
N LEU A 5 11.76 -2.51 -15.65
CA LEU A 5 11.27 -3.54 -16.58
C LEU A 5 9.83 -3.29 -17.03
N VAL A 6 8.97 -2.80 -16.14
CA VAL A 6 7.55 -2.55 -16.40
C VAL A 6 7.15 -1.19 -15.86
N LYS A 7 6.68 -0.31 -16.75
CA LYS A 7 6.07 0.97 -16.36
C LYS A 7 4.60 0.74 -15.99
N ASN A 8 4.11 1.46 -14.99
CA ASN A 8 2.70 1.42 -14.57
C ASN A 8 2.19 0.01 -14.24
N ALA A 9 3.01 -0.83 -13.61
CA ALA A 9 2.65 -2.21 -13.26
C ALA A 9 1.35 -2.32 -12.42
N ILE A 10 0.96 -1.24 -11.74
CA ILE A 10 -0.31 -1.14 -11.02
C ILE A 10 -1.00 0.20 -11.29
N LYS A 11 -2.33 0.20 -11.19
CA LYS A 11 -3.14 1.42 -11.07
C LYS A 11 -3.38 1.70 -9.59
N ARG A 12 -2.85 2.81 -9.09
CA ARG A 12 -3.01 3.22 -7.69
C ARG A 12 -4.37 3.86 -7.46
N LYS A 13 -5.08 3.41 -6.43
CA LYS A 13 -6.36 3.97 -6.00
C LYS A 13 -6.12 5.04 -4.93
N PRO A 14 -6.87 6.15 -4.95
CA PRO A 14 -6.82 7.13 -3.88
C PRO A 14 -7.28 6.49 -2.57
N GLY A 15 -6.57 6.79 -1.47
CA GLY A 15 -6.93 6.26 -0.15
C GLY A 15 -6.28 4.93 0.23
N TYR A 16 -5.38 4.41 -0.61
CA TYR A 16 -4.65 3.17 -0.36
C TYR A 16 -3.13 3.40 -0.30
N LEU A 17 -2.47 2.60 0.54
CA LEU A 17 -1.03 2.47 0.65
C LEU A 17 -0.58 1.28 -0.19
N TYR A 18 0.48 1.46 -0.98
CA TYR A 18 1.08 0.42 -1.80
C TYR A 18 2.54 0.24 -1.41
N TYR A 19 2.95 -0.98 -1.10
CA TYR A 19 4.30 -1.33 -0.68
C TYR A 19 4.72 -2.70 -1.25
N VAL A 20 6.02 -2.98 -1.22
CA VAL A 20 6.58 -4.28 -1.63
C VAL A 20 6.88 -5.09 -0.38
N ASP A 21 6.41 -6.33 -0.32
CA ASP A 21 6.72 -7.24 0.79
C ASP A 21 8.09 -7.93 0.62
N GLY A 22 8.54 -8.69 1.63
CA GLY A 22 9.82 -9.40 1.55
C GLY A 22 9.86 -10.51 0.49
N LYS A 23 8.71 -10.90 -0.08
CA LYS A 23 8.61 -11.86 -1.19
C LYS A 23 8.60 -11.17 -2.56
N GLY A 24 8.67 -9.84 -2.61
CA GLY A 24 8.65 -9.06 -3.84
C GLY A 24 7.25 -8.78 -4.40
N ASN A 25 6.18 -9.05 -3.65
CA ASN A 25 4.81 -8.76 -4.09
C ASN A 25 4.44 -7.31 -3.84
N VAL A 26 3.61 -6.76 -4.71
CA VAL A 26 3.00 -5.45 -4.50
C VAL A 26 1.70 -5.63 -3.72
N CYS A 27 1.66 -5.09 -2.49
CA CYS A 27 0.52 -5.19 -1.58
C CYS A 27 -0.28 -3.87 -1.53
N GLU A 28 -1.61 -3.97 -1.38
CA GLU A 28 -2.55 -2.84 -1.24
C GLU A 28 -3.14 -2.84 0.18
N ALA A 29 -3.06 -1.71 0.90
CA ALA A 29 -3.65 -1.55 2.23
C ALA A 29 -4.50 -0.27 2.32
N LYS A 30 -5.72 -0.36 2.87
CA LYS A 30 -6.58 0.81 3.03
C LYS A 30 -6.01 1.74 4.10
N MET A 31 -5.73 2.99 3.75
CA MET A 31 -5.14 3.94 4.69
C MET A 31 -6.13 4.27 5.79
N ALA A 32 -5.64 4.25 7.03
CA ALA A 32 -6.34 4.84 8.15
C ALA A 32 -6.25 6.37 8.03
N ARG A 33 -7.13 6.96 7.23
CA ARG A 33 -7.31 8.42 7.22
C ARG A 33 -7.82 8.83 8.60
N GLY A 34 -7.26 9.92 9.15
CA GLY A 34 -7.63 10.44 10.47
C GLY A 34 -9.15 10.53 10.63
N GLY A 35 -9.66 9.82 11.63
CA GLY A 35 -11.07 9.63 11.95
C GLY A 35 -11.18 8.76 13.21
N LYS A 36 -12.32 8.81 13.92
CA LYS A 36 -12.59 8.24 15.26
C LYS A 36 -11.53 7.22 15.73
N LYS A 37 -10.79 7.55 16.79
CA LYS A 37 -9.84 6.64 17.47
C LYS A 37 -10.50 5.27 17.64
N LYS A 38 -9.94 4.24 16.99
CA LYS A 38 -10.34 2.85 17.27
C LYS A 38 -10.04 2.58 18.74
N LYS A 39 -11.08 2.32 19.53
CA LYS A 39 -10.93 1.84 20.91
C LYS A 39 -10.13 0.55 20.85
N LYS A 40 -9.04 0.47 21.60
CA LYS A 40 -8.27 -0.77 21.78
C LYS A 40 -9.23 -1.82 22.35
N LYS A 41 -9.51 -2.90 21.61
CA LYS A 41 -10.19 -4.07 22.19
C LYS A 41 -9.24 -4.62 23.27
N LYS A 42 -9.75 -4.75 24.49
CA LYS A 42 -9.08 -5.51 25.56
C LYS A 42 -8.93 -6.96 25.12
#